data_AF-A0A2E6K7Y3-F1
#
_entry.id   AF-A0A2E6K7Y3-F1
#
_cell.length_a   1.000
_cell.length_b   1.000
_cell.length_c   1.000
_cell.angle_alpha   90.00
_cell.angle_beta   90.00
_cell.angle_gamma   90.00
#
_symmetry.space_group_name_H-M   'P 1'
#
loop_
_entity.id
_entity.type
_entity.pdbx_description
1 polymer ?
#
loop_
_entity_poly.entity_id
_entity_poly.type
_entity_poly.pdbx_seq_one_letter_code
_entity_poly.pdbx_strand_id
1 'polypeptide(L)' 'SPAPVKYALSRVHDWVSCDVRLPLCSASEASRKAVDEALEHAGLI' A
#
# COMPACT_ATOMS: atom_id res chain seq x y z
N SER A 1 9.82 1.47 5.34
CA SER A 1 9.79 1.04 3.92
C SER A 1 8.73 1.85 3.19
N PRO A 2 8.97 2.39 1.98
CA PRO A 2 7.97 3.13 1.22
C PRO A 2 6.93 2.23 0.52
N ALA A 3 7.18 0.92 0.40
CA ALA A 3 6.28 0.03 -0.33
C ALA A 3 4.86 -0.09 0.29
N PRO A 4 4.68 -0.17 1.63
CA PRO A 4 3.34 -0.21 2.22
C PRO A 4 2.53 1.07 2.00
N VAL A 5 3.17 2.24 2.09
CA VAL A 5 2.48 3.51 1.80
C VAL A 5 2.16 3.65 0.31
N LYS A 6 3.02 3.19 -0.59
CA LYS A 6 2.71 3.14 -2.03
C LYS A 6 1.54 2.21 -2.33
N TYR A 7 1.45 1.08 -1.63
CA TYR A 7 0.29 0.20 -1.71
C TYR A 7 -0.97 0.90 -1.20
N ALA A 8 -0.93 1.52 -0.01
CA ALA A 8 -2.06 2.27 0.53
C ALA A 8 -2.57 3.36 -0.43
N LEU A 9 -1.65 4.15 -1.00
CA LEU A 9 -2.00 5.19 -1.96
C LEU A 9 -2.64 4.62 -3.23
N SER A 10 -2.18 3.46 -3.72
CA SER A 10 -2.80 2.81 -4.89
C SER A 10 -4.21 2.28 -4.63
N ARG A 11 -4.61 2.08 -3.36
CA ARG A 11 -5.97 1.67 -2.99
C ARG A 11 -6.94 2.86 -2.96
N VAL A 12 -6.44 4.04 -2.56
CA VAL A 12 -7.23 5.26 -2.39
C VAL A 12 -7.22 6.14 -3.65
N HIS A 13 -6.17 6.03 -4.47
CA HIS A 13 -5.96 6.83 -5.67
C HIS A 13 -5.63 5.93 -6.86
N ASP A 14 -6.54 5.89 -7.83
CA ASP A 14 -6.44 5.14 -9.08
C ASP A 14 -5.27 5.56 -9.98
N TRP A 15 -4.78 6.79 -9.83
CA TRP A 15 -3.65 7.33 -10.59
C TRP A 15 -2.27 7.02 -9.97
N VAL A 16 -2.20 6.36 -8.80
CA VAL A 16 -0.94 6.00 -8.14
C VAL A 16 -0.64 4.52 -8.28
N SER A 17 0.47 4.16 -8.92
CA SER A 17 0.97 2.77 -8.93
C SER A 17 1.69 2.40 -7.63
N CYS A 18 1.48 1.17 -7.16
CA CYS A 18 2.18 0.58 -6.01
C CYS A 18 3.63 0.15 -6.30
N ASP A 19 4.10 0.24 -7.56
CA ASP A 19 5.43 -0.22 -7.96
C ASP A 19 6.55 0.56 -7.29
N VAL A 20 7.59 -0.14 -6.83
CA VAL A 20 8.81 0.48 -6.31
C VAL A 20 9.98 0.15 -7.23
N ARG A 21 10.95 1.07 -7.30
CA ARG A 21 12.19 0.84 -8.05
C ARG A 21 13.21 0.15 -7.17
N LEU A 22 14.02 -0.70 -7.78
CA LEU A 22 15.17 -1.31 -7.10
C LEU A 22 16.08 -0.23 -6.49
N PRO A 23 16.65 -0.48 -5.29
CA PRO A 23 16.75 -1.77 -4.60
C PRO A 23 15.60 -2.08 -3.63
N LEU A 24 14.49 -1.34 -3.71
CA LEU A 24 13.35 -1.55 -2.81
C LEU A 24 12.54 -2.79 -3.22
N CYS A 25 12.05 -3.52 -2.23
CA CYS A 25 11.11 -4.63 -2.44
C CYS A 25 9.67 -4.15 -2.28
N SER A 26 8.75 -4.79 -3.01
CA SER A 26 7.31 -4.57 -2.88
C SER A 26 6.80 -4.94 -1.48
N ALA A 27 5.64 -4.41 -1.09
CA ALA A 27 5.03 -4.74 0.19
C ALA A 27 4.65 -6.22 0.23
N SER A 28 5.07 -6.92 1.28
CA SER A 28 4.73 -8.33 1.52
C SER A 28 3.23 -8.50 1.76
N GLU A 29 2.71 -9.72 1.59
CA GLU A 29 1.29 -10.02 1.80
C GLU A 29 0.82 -9.66 3.22
N ALA A 30 1.60 -10.01 4.24
CA ALA A 30 1.31 -9.64 5.62
C ALA A 30 1.22 -8.11 5.81
N SER A 31 2.11 -7.36 5.16
CA SER A 31 2.08 -5.89 5.21
C SER A 31 0.89 -5.29 4.46
N ARG A 32 0.48 -5.89 3.34
CA ARG A 32 -0.69 -5.43 2.58
C ARG A 32 -1.98 -5.63 3.38
N LYS A 33 -2.15 -6.82 3.99
CA LYS A 33 -3.31 -7.11 4.84
C LYS A 33 -3.44 -6.12 6.00
N ALA A 34 -2.34 -5.82 6.70
CA ALA A 34 -2.35 -4.83 7.78
C ALA A 34 -2.69 -3.41 7.28
N VAL A 35 -2.29 -3.06 6.06
CA VAL A 35 -2.67 -1.79 5.43
C VAL A 35 -4.15 -1.77 5.08
N ASP A 36 -4.70 -2.83 4.50
CA ASP A 36 -6.13 -2.91 4.17
C ASP A 36 -7.01 -2.77 5.43
N GLU A 37 -6.70 -3.50 6.49
CA GLU A 37 -7.40 -3.39 7.79
C GLU A 37 -7.34 -1.95 8.36
N ALA A 38 -6.19 -1.28 8.22
CA ALA A 38 -6.01 0.10 8.67
C ALA A 38 -6.79 1.10 7.80
N LEU A 39 -6.87 0.87 6.49
CA LEU A 39 -7.63 1.71 5.56
C LEU A 39 -9.14 1.58 5.79
N GLU A 40 -9.64 0.36 6.01
CA GLU A 40 -11.03 0.09 6.40
C GLU A 40 -11.37 0.78 7.73
N HIS A 41 -10.49 0.65 8.74
CA HIS A 41 -10.66 1.32 10.03
C HIS A 41 -10.72 2.85 9.90
N ALA A 42 -9.97 3.42 8.95
CA ALA A 42 -9.96 4.85 8.67
C ALA A 42 -11.12 5.30 7.76
N GLY A 43 -11.94 4.39 7.22
CA GLY A 43 -13.03 4.69 6.29
C GLY A 43 -12.56 5.21 4.94
N LEU A 44 -11.34 4.83 4.52
CA LEU A 44 -10.74 5.28 3.25
C LEU A 44 -11.02 4.34 2.08
N ILE A 45 -11.43 3.10 2.37
CA ILE A 45 -11.87 2.08 1.41
C ILE A 45 -13.13 1.37 1.92
#